data_AF-A0A2N3ER23-F1
#
_entry.id   AF-A0A2N3ER23-F1
#
_cell.length_a   1.000
_cell.length_b   1.000
_cell.length_c   1.000
_cell.angle_alpha   90.00
_cell.angle_beta   90.00
_cell.angle_gamma   90.00
#
_symmetry.space_group_name_H-M   'P 1'
#
loop_
_entity.id
_entity.type
_entity.pdbx_description
1 polymer ?
#
loop_
_entity_poly.entity_id
_entity_poly.type
_entity_poly.pdbx_seq_one_letter_code
_entity_poly.pdbx_strand_id
1 'polypeptide(L)'
;MKKDLRDREALKGTPELADVADSAAFPSVKVEDLRKLAELVRDYSGGSLAGISLESATAFGGTSRHRFQCAQRALRALVGMDHPATNAVSAALRNHGAANRKGSRHRDDRTREAILHEARWTPFREIDATRTMPLDELRALDRFLAFCETNGRGTETEDFLAFVSDRESSMLLRTLRGGLEKLVTPAHPAVMAVEHARGLKEADRYRRRKPEQTEDDEQRPLEVSVPRDQLPADWLRVLDTLLAGKRYRGKKLAPKTVKGMTGAACQLVRTARDNGLPDELSLDTISAYDKALEARGVRASSRSILFASLRTFAKRLGHRDELLADLQDLVGHYEGEAKGDMKVKEARLADLPDLQAIFDLANKLLDQAPNTMDRRSRTTLYVDAAALPFLSLIPLRNHDTCLLWGQHILYIGGDDPADWGLEDHDEPLSYYLDLRTSKTDSNLSGPLSPILTPFLDALILRGQDERMLPDLRDAIMKARAPVFPKSNGVARNVHSLSERWRKHLGTGSIISRTRIHTLLGALGEHGTRAALALCAQRSPRTAKWYQAESLAGRRMLESQDMIAGLIEMGTEEADLLERLS
;
A
#
# COMPACT_ATOMS: atom_id res chain seq x y z
N MET A 1 7.73 -20.49 -18.49
CA MET A 1 7.65 -21.52 -19.57
C MET A 1 8.11 -21.01 -20.93
N LYS A 2 7.36 -20.21 -21.71
CA LYS A 2 7.84 -19.78 -23.05
C LYS A 2 9.15 -18.97 -23.03
N LYS A 3 9.34 -18.12 -22.02
CA LYS A 3 10.57 -17.33 -21.83
C LYS A 3 11.78 -18.24 -21.55
N ASP A 4 11.61 -19.24 -20.70
CA ASP A 4 12.70 -20.16 -20.32
C ASP A 4 13.18 -21.01 -21.49
N LEU A 5 12.28 -21.38 -22.42
CA LEU A 5 12.65 -22.12 -23.63
C LEU A 5 13.53 -21.29 -24.56
N ARG A 6 13.15 -20.03 -24.86
CA ARG A 6 13.95 -19.12 -25.69
C ARG A 6 15.30 -18.82 -25.06
N ASP A 7 15.32 -18.55 -23.76
CA ASP A 7 16.56 -18.27 -23.03
C ASP A 7 17.50 -19.48 -23.03
N ARG A 8 16.96 -20.70 -22.99
CA ARG A 8 17.74 -21.94 -23.08
C ARG A 8 18.29 -22.16 -24.49
N GLU A 9 17.51 -21.94 -25.54
CA GLU A 9 17.97 -22.06 -26.93
C GLU A 9 19.11 -21.06 -27.21
N ALA A 10 18.97 -19.83 -26.71
CA ALA A 10 20.04 -18.83 -26.80
C ALA A 10 21.34 -19.33 -26.13
N LEU A 11 21.24 -19.92 -24.92
CA LEU A 11 22.39 -20.50 -24.20
C LEU A 11 22.96 -21.76 -24.88
N LYS A 12 22.15 -22.50 -25.63
CA LYS A 12 22.65 -23.66 -26.40
C LYS A 12 23.60 -23.22 -27.52
N GLY A 13 23.36 -22.04 -28.10
CA GLY A 13 24.18 -21.48 -29.18
C GLY A 13 25.43 -20.71 -28.73
N THR A 14 25.68 -20.59 -27.42
CA THR A 14 26.83 -19.84 -26.91
C THR A 14 28.10 -20.70 -26.91
N PRO A 15 29.26 -20.20 -27.37
CA PRO A 15 30.50 -20.96 -27.43
C PRO A 15 30.93 -21.54 -26.08
N GLU A 16 30.56 -20.89 -24.97
CA GLU A 16 30.92 -21.25 -23.61
C GLU A 16 30.23 -22.51 -23.09
N LEU A 17 29.17 -22.96 -23.75
CA LEU A 17 28.46 -24.20 -23.42
C LEU A 17 28.50 -25.22 -24.56
N ALA A 18 29.28 -24.98 -25.61
CA ALA A 18 29.34 -25.85 -26.78
C ALA A 18 29.69 -27.30 -26.40
N ASP A 19 30.62 -27.49 -25.47
CA ASP A 19 31.07 -28.79 -24.96
C ASP A 19 29.96 -29.63 -24.31
N VAL A 20 28.86 -29.00 -23.87
CA VAL A 20 27.78 -29.63 -23.10
C VAL A 20 26.39 -29.40 -23.70
N ALA A 21 26.30 -28.65 -24.80
CA ALA A 21 25.05 -28.30 -25.46
C ALA A 21 24.25 -29.52 -25.92
N ASP A 22 24.96 -30.60 -26.28
CA ASP A 22 24.37 -31.85 -26.76
C ASP A 22 24.23 -32.91 -25.66
N SER A 23 24.53 -32.57 -24.40
CA SER A 23 24.23 -33.43 -23.26
C SER A 23 22.73 -33.68 -23.18
N ALA A 24 22.32 -34.95 -23.06
CA ALA A 24 20.91 -35.33 -22.87
C ALA A 24 20.29 -34.69 -21.62
N ALA A 25 21.10 -34.29 -20.65
CA ALA A 25 20.66 -33.61 -19.44
C ALA A 25 20.40 -32.10 -19.61
N PHE A 26 20.92 -31.47 -20.67
CA PHE A 26 20.83 -30.01 -20.88
C PHE A 26 19.40 -29.45 -20.78
N PRO A 27 18.35 -30.08 -21.36
CA PRO A 27 16.97 -29.60 -21.25
C PRO A 27 16.40 -29.63 -19.83
N SER A 28 16.96 -30.47 -18.95
CA SER A 28 16.52 -30.62 -17.56
C SER A 28 17.15 -29.61 -16.59
N VAL A 29 18.25 -28.95 -17.00
CA VAL A 29 18.92 -27.95 -16.17
C VAL A 29 18.14 -26.63 -16.18
N LYS A 30 18.04 -25.99 -15.01
CA LYS A 30 17.41 -24.67 -14.87
C LYS A 30 18.21 -23.63 -15.64
N VAL A 31 17.51 -22.71 -16.32
CA VAL A 31 18.13 -21.62 -17.10
C VAL A 31 19.07 -20.76 -16.23
N GLU A 32 18.71 -20.50 -14.97
CA GLU A 32 19.57 -19.77 -14.04
C GLU A 32 20.90 -20.49 -13.77
N ASP A 33 20.87 -21.81 -13.59
CA ASP A 33 22.07 -22.62 -13.35
C ASP A 33 22.97 -22.64 -14.60
N LEU A 34 22.38 -22.73 -15.80
CA LEU A 34 23.09 -22.64 -17.08
C LEU A 34 23.74 -21.26 -17.29
N ARG A 35 23.02 -20.16 -16.98
CA ARG A 35 23.58 -18.80 -17.07
C ARG A 35 24.80 -18.63 -16.17
N LYS A 36 24.74 -19.15 -14.94
CA LYS A 36 25.87 -19.08 -14.01
C LYS A 36 27.05 -19.95 -14.44
N LEU A 37 26.80 -21.07 -15.09
CA LEU A 37 27.87 -21.86 -15.71
C LEU A 37 28.49 -21.14 -16.91
N ALA A 38 27.69 -20.59 -17.83
CA ALA A 38 28.19 -19.82 -18.97
C ALA A 38 29.04 -18.61 -18.52
N GLU A 39 28.59 -17.88 -17.50
CA GLU A 39 29.35 -16.78 -16.88
C GLU A 39 30.70 -17.25 -16.30
N LEU A 40 30.73 -18.38 -15.58
CA LEU A 40 31.98 -18.98 -15.09
C LEU A 40 32.95 -19.33 -16.23
N VAL A 41 32.42 -19.92 -17.31
CA VAL A 41 33.25 -20.34 -18.44
C VAL A 41 33.81 -19.13 -19.21
N ARG A 42 32.94 -18.17 -19.54
CA ARG A 42 33.28 -16.97 -20.30
C ARG A 42 34.31 -16.11 -19.59
N ASP A 43 34.02 -15.75 -18.34
CA ASP A 43 34.67 -14.63 -17.68
C ASP A 43 35.88 -15.09 -16.84
N TYR A 44 35.97 -16.38 -16.49
CA TYR A 44 36.97 -16.88 -15.54
C TYR A 44 37.76 -18.10 -16.03
N SER A 45 37.29 -18.80 -17.06
CA SER A 45 37.86 -20.11 -17.44
C SER A 45 38.41 -20.14 -18.87
N GLY A 46 38.65 -18.97 -19.46
CA GLY A 46 39.17 -18.86 -20.83
C GLY A 46 38.24 -19.41 -21.90
N GLY A 47 36.92 -19.46 -21.63
CA GLY A 47 35.92 -19.91 -22.59
C GLY A 47 35.74 -21.42 -22.72
N SER A 48 36.40 -22.24 -21.90
CA SER A 48 36.22 -23.71 -21.91
C SER A 48 35.95 -24.29 -20.51
N LEU A 49 35.18 -25.38 -20.45
CA LEU A 49 34.98 -26.16 -19.22
C LEU A 49 36.28 -26.75 -18.69
N ALA A 50 37.24 -27.10 -19.57
CA ALA A 50 38.55 -27.61 -19.19
C ALA A 50 39.39 -26.56 -18.45
N GLY A 51 39.11 -25.27 -18.67
CA GLY A 51 39.76 -24.15 -17.98
C GLY A 51 39.21 -23.87 -16.58
N ILE A 52 38.18 -24.59 -16.11
CA ILE A 52 37.64 -24.43 -14.76
C ILE A 52 38.61 -25.08 -13.76
N SER A 53 39.44 -24.26 -13.14
CA SER A 53 40.35 -24.62 -12.04
C SER A 53 39.75 -24.21 -10.69
N LEU A 54 40.39 -24.63 -9.59
CA LEU A 54 40.00 -24.17 -8.25
C LEU A 54 40.10 -22.64 -8.12
N GLU A 55 41.10 -22.04 -8.77
CA GLU A 55 41.34 -20.59 -8.75
C GLU A 55 40.25 -19.83 -9.51
N SER A 56 39.95 -20.22 -10.74
CA SER A 56 38.89 -19.58 -11.53
C SER A 56 37.51 -19.76 -10.91
N ALA A 57 37.22 -20.94 -10.36
CA ALA A 57 36.00 -21.18 -9.61
C ALA A 57 35.90 -20.28 -8.37
N THR A 58 36.99 -20.12 -7.61
CA THR A 58 37.02 -19.27 -6.40
C THR A 58 36.81 -17.79 -6.76
N ALA A 59 37.46 -17.31 -7.81
CA ALA A 59 37.29 -15.96 -8.33
C ALA A 59 35.85 -15.71 -8.81
N PHE A 60 35.27 -16.67 -9.54
CA PHE A 60 33.88 -16.61 -10.00
C PHE A 60 32.89 -16.49 -8.84
N GLY A 61 32.99 -17.34 -7.82
CA GLY A 61 31.99 -17.30 -6.76
C GLY A 61 32.10 -16.05 -5.87
N GLY A 62 33.31 -15.49 -5.71
CA GLY A 62 33.57 -14.32 -4.88
C GLY A 62 32.97 -14.48 -3.48
N THR A 63 32.07 -13.56 -3.10
CA THR A 63 31.33 -13.61 -1.82
C THR A 63 30.00 -14.37 -1.90
N SER A 64 29.60 -14.87 -3.07
CA SER A 64 28.26 -15.43 -3.32
C SER A 64 28.25 -16.96 -3.35
N ARG A 65 27.81 -17.57 -2.24
CA ARG A 65 27.55 -19.02 -2.15
C ARG A 65 26.57 -19.53 -3.22
N HIS A 66 25.60 -18.69 -3.61
CA HIS A 66 24.58 -19.05 -4.60
C HIS A 66 25.18 -19.32 -5.99
N ARG A 67 26.13 -18.47 -6.43
CA ARG A 67 26.82 -18.64 -7.73
C ARG A 67 27.49 -20.02 -7.83
N PHE A 68 28.22 -20.41 -6.78
CA PHE A 68 28.84 -21.73 -6.69
C PHE A 68 27.82 -22.87 -6.80
N GLN A 69 26.70 -22.77 -6.07
CA GLN A 69 25.68 -23.81 -6.04
C GLN A 69 24.98 -23.98 -7.41
N CYS A 70 24.70 -22.87 -8.10
CA CYS A 70 24.14 -22.88 -9.45
C CYS A 70 25.09 -23.58 -10.44
N ALA A 71 26.35 -23.13 -10.51
CA ALA A 71 27.35 -23.72 -11.40
C ALA A 71 27.60 -25.20 -11.08
N GLN A 72 27.69 -25.58 -9.80
CA GLN A 72 27.87 -26.96 -9.38
C GLN A 72 26.71 -27.86 -9.79
N ARG A 73 25.46 -27.40 -9.66
CA ARG A 73 24.28 -28.18 -10.10
C ARG A 73 24.28 -28.39 -11.61
N ALA A 74 24.57 -27.35 -12.39
CA ALA A 74 24.69 -27.45 -13.84
C ALA A 74 25.79 -28.45 -14.23
N LEU A 75 26.99 -28.32 -13.68
CA LEU A 75 28.13 -29.22 -13.96
C LEU A 75 27.82 -30.68 -13.61
N ARG A 76 27.27 -30.94 -12.42
CA ARG A 76 26.89 -32.31 -12.02
C ARG A 76 25.90 -32.95 -12.98
N ALA A 77 24.94 -32.18 -13.47
CA ALA A 77 23.94 -32.68 -14.42
C ALA A 77 24.54 -32.91 -15.81
N LEU A 78 25.41 -32.01 -16.27
CA LEU A 78 25.90 -32.01 -17.66
C LEU A 78 27.09 -32.94 -17.89
N VAL A 79 28.06 -32.97 -16.96
CA VAL A 79 29.34 -33.69 -17.12
C VAL A 79 29.61 -34.71 -16.00
N GLY A 80 28.72 -34.81 -15.01
CA GLY A 80 28.85 -35.75 -13.90
C GLY A 80 29.64 -35.22 -12.69
N MET A 81 29.67 -36.04 -11.63
CA MET A 81 30.28 -35.66 -10.34
C MET A 81 31.81 -35.71 -10.38
N ASP A 82 32.39 -36.64 -11.14
CA ASP A 82 33.83 -36.89 -11.15
C ASP A 82 34.60 -36.01 -12.14
N HIS A 83 33.89 -35.19 -12.92
CA HIS A 83 34.52 -34.28 -13.88
C HIS A 83 35.40 -33.23 -13.18
N PRO A 84 36.60 -32.91 -13.71
CA PRO A 84 37.53 -31.95 -13.09
C PRO A 84 36.88 -30.59 -12.76
N ALA A 85 36.07 -30.04 -13.67
CA ALA A 85 35.33 -28.79 -13.43
C ALA A 85 34.36 -28.89 -12.24
N THR A 86 33.62 -30.01 -12.12
CA THR A 86 32.70 -30.24 -11.00
C THR A 86 33.46 -30.31 -9.68
N ASN A 87 34.62 -30.97 -9.67
CA ASN A 87 35.48 -31.09 -8.51
C ASN A 87 36.07 -29.73 -8.09
N ALA A 88 36.54 -28.93 -9.05
CA ALA A 88 37.06 -27.59 -8.81
C ALA A 88 36.00 -26.66 -8.17
N VAL A 89 34.79 -26.59 -8.73
CA VAL A 89 33.69 -25.78 -8.15
C VAL A 89 33.26 -26.31 -6.78
N SER A 90 33.24 -27.63 -6.59
CA SER A 90 32.93 -28.25 -5.30
C SER A 90 33.96 -27.92 -4.23
N ALA A 91 35.24 -27.94 -4.58
CA ALA A 91 36.34 -27.55 -3.70
C ALA A 91 36.28 -26.05 -3.36
N ALA A 92 36.04 -25.20 -4.35
CA ALA A 92 35.86 -23.76 -4.15
C ALA A 92 34.68 -23.47 -3.21
N LEU A 93 33.54 -24.14 -3.37
CA LEU A 93 32.38 -24.02 -2.48
C LEU A 93 32.68 -24.48 -1.04
N ARG A 94 33.46 -25.56 -0.87
CA ARG A 94 33.91 -26.02 0.46
C ARG A 94 34.84 -24.99 1.11
N ASN A 95 35.81 -24.47 0.36
CA ASN A 95 36.76 -23.45 0.83
C ASN A 95 36.04 -22.15 1.19
N HIS A 96 35.10 -21.70 0.35
CA HIS A 96 34.25 -20.55 0.63
C HIS A 96 33.44 -20.77 1.92
N GLY A 97 32.89 -21.97 2.10
CA GLY A 97 32.22 -22.35 3.34
C GLY A 97 33.13 -22.41 4.57
N ALA A 98 34.42 -22.71 4.41
CA ALA A 98 35.41 -22.76 5.49
C ALA A 98 35.98 -21.36 5.82
N ALA A 99 36.24 -20.53 4.81
CA ALA A 99 36.69 -19.14 4.96
C ALA A 99 35.61 -18.27 5.61
N ASN A 100 34.35 -18.39 5.17
CA ASN A 100 33.22 -17.73 5.84
C ASN A 100 32.95 -18.31 7.23
N ARG A 101 33.37 -19.56 7.50
CA ARG A 101 33.37 -20.12 8.86
C ARG A 101 34.46 -19.52 9.75
N LYS A 102 35.63 -19.16 9.21
CA LYS A 102 36.68 -18.43 9.95
C LYS A 102 36.27 -16.99 10.29
N GLY A 103 35.40 -16.37 9.50
CA GLY A 103 34.76 -15.08 9.83
C GLY A 103 33.49 -15.22 10.68
N SER A 104 32.82 -16.37 10.66
CA SER A 104 31.75 -16.67 11.62
C SER A 104 32.38 -17.09 12.94
N ARG A 105 32.58 -16.11 13.84
CA ARG A 105 32.74 -16.30 15.30
C ARG A 105 32.14 -17.65 15.73
N HIS A 106 32.97 -18.48 16.37
CA HIS A 106 32.67 -19.83 16.89
C HIS A 106 31.18 -20.13 16.93
N ARG A 107 30.75 -21.14 16.15
CA ARG A 107 29.41 -21.72 16.32
C ARG A 107 29.36 -22.23 17.75
N ASP A 108 28.71 -21.48 18.62
CA ASP A 108 28.53 -21.83 20.02
C ASP A 108 27.89 -23.22 20.08
N ASP A 109 28.68 -24.18 20.54
CA ASP A 109 28.36 -25.60 20.62
C ASP A 109 28.10 -26.04 22.07
N ARG A 110 28.19 -25.11 23.04
CA ARG A 110 27.86 -25.35 24.44
C ARG A 110 26.47 -25.98 24.56
N THR A 111 26.36 -26.96 25.45
CA THR A 111 25.08 -27.64 25.74
C THR A 111 24.12 -26.69 26.48
N ARG A 112 22.86 -27.08 26.60
CA ARG A 112 21.87 -26.29 27.36
C ARG A 112 22.32 -26.10 28.80
N GLU A 113 22.80 -27.16 29.42
CA GLU A 113 23.24 -27.18 30.82
C GLU A 113 24.41 -26.23 31.02
N ALA A 114 25.41 -26.25 30.12
CA ALA A 114 26.55 -25.35 30.16
C ALA A 114 26.11 -23.87 30.07
N ILE A 115 25.14 -23.55 29.22
CA ILE A 115 24.60 -22.19 29.09
C ILE A 115 23.85 -21.77 30.37
N LEU A 116 22.94 -22.60 30.87
CA LEU A 116 22.12 -22.28 32.05
C LEU A 116 22.92 -22.22 33.37
N HIS A 117 24.12 -22.80 33.41
CA HIS A 117 25.03 -22.71 34.54
C HIS A 117 25.75 -21.36 34.66
N GLU A 118 25.81 -20.55 33.60
CA GLU A 118 26.39 -19.21 33.63
C GLU A 118 25.63 -18.29 34.62
N ALA A 119 26.37 -17.41 35.31
CA ALA A 119 25.79 -16.54 36.35
C ALA A 119 24.64 -15.66 35.84
N ARG A 120 24.73 -15.20 34.59
CA ARG A 120 23.73 -14.38 33.89
C ARG A 120 22.34 -15.02 33.78
N TRP A 121 22.25 -16.34 33.87
CA TRP A 121 21.00 -17.09 33.78
C TRP A 121 20.31 -17.31 35.12
N THR A 122 20.95 -16.94 36.24
CA THR A 122 20.40 -17.13 37.59
C THR A 122 18.95 -16.62 37.74
N PRO A 123 18.57 -15.42 37.22
CA PRO A 123 17.19 -14.92 37.34
C PRO A 123 16.15 -15.73 36.56
N PHE A 124 16.58 -16.49 35.54
CA PHE A 124 15.68 -17.18 34.61
C PHE A 124 15.70 -18.71 34.77
N ARG A 125 16.61 -19.26 35.59
CA ARG A 125 16.88 -20.70 35.68
C ARG A 125 15.66 -21.54 36.09
N GLU A 126 14.77 -20.95 36.89
CA GLU A 126 13.54 -21.60 37.36
C GLU A 126 12.37 -21.48 36.36
N ILE A 127 12.52 -20.73 35.27
CA ILE A 127 11.49 -20.64 34.24
C ILE A 127 11.53 -21.91 33.39
N ASP A 128 10.45 -22.70 33.40
CA ASP A 128 10.35 -23.96 32.65
C ASP A 128 10.71 -23.84 31.16
N ALA A 129 10.42 -22.69 30.56
CA ALA A 129 10.74 -22.41 29.18
C ALA A 129 12.27 -22.46 28.88
N THR A 130 13.14 -22.22 29.85
CA THR A 130 14.60 -22.38 29.68
C THR A 130 15.02 -23.82 29.42
N ARG A 131 14.24 -24.80 29.90
CA ARG A 131 14.49 -26.23 29.71
C ARG A 131 13.99 -26.73 28.36
N THR A 132 12.94 -26.12 27.84
CA THR A 132 12.22 -26.59 26.64
C THR A 132 12.46 -25.75 25.38
N MET A 133 12.91 -24.49 25.50
CA MET A 133 13.09 -23.61 24.34
C MET A 133 14.15 -24.15 23.36
N PRO A 134 13.98 -23.98 22.04
CA PRO A 134 15.00 -24.33 21.05
C PRO A 134 16.40 -23.82 21.41
N LEU A 135 17.43 -24.64 21.17
CA LEU A 135 18.80 -24.35 21.62
C LEU A 135 19.42 -23.15 20.88
N ASP A 136 18.98 -22.85 19.66
CA ASP A 136 19.39 -21.67 18.91
C ASP A 136 18.83 -20.36 19.50
N GLU A 137 17.61 -20.38 20.02
CA GLU A 137 17.02 -19.28 20.78
C GLU A 137 17.74 -19.08 22.12
N LEU A 138 17.99 -20.16 22.87
CA LEU A 138 18.73 -20.10 24.12
C LEU A 138 20.13 -19.49 23.93
N ARG A 139 20.85 -19.92 22.88
CA ARG A 139 22.16 -19.36 22.53
C ARG A 139 22.09 -17.92 22.03
N ALA A 140 20.99 -17.50 21.40
CA ALA A 140 20.82 -16.10 20.99
C ALA A 140 20.59 -15.21 22.21
N LEU A 141 19.74 -15.65 23.15
CA LEU A 141 19.52 -15.01 24.44
C LEU A 141 20.79 -14.91 25.25
N ASP A 142 21.54 -16.00 25.39
CA ASP A 142 22.79 -16.02 26.18
C ASP A 142 23.80 -14.98 25.68
N ARG A 143 24.01 -14.94 24.36
CA ARG A 143 24.88 -13.94 23.72
C ARG A 143 24.37 -12.52 23.92
N PHE A 144 23.06 -12.32 23.92
CA PHE A 144 22.47 -11.01 24.19
C PHE A 144 22.66 -10.62 25.65
N LEU A 145 22.39 -11.51 26.61
CA LEU A 145 22.63 -11.26 28.04
C LEU A 145 24.11 -10.96 28.33
N ALA A 146 25.04 -11.63 27.65
CA ALA A 146 26.47 -11.32 27.71
C ALA A 146 26.83 -9.95 27.13
N PHE A 147 26.19 -9.58 26.01
CA PHE A 147 26.28 -8.23 25.50
C PHE A 147 25.73 -7.19 26.50
N CYS A 148 24.59 -7.47 27.13
CA CYS A 148 23.97 -6.58 28.11
C CYS A 148 24.84 -6.37 29.34
N GLU A 149 25.42 -7.43 29.91
CA GLU A 149 26.36 -7.34 31.04
C GLU A 149 27.58 -6.48 30.71
N THR A 150 28.11 -6.61 29.49
CA THR A 150 29.30 -5.87 29.06
C THR A 150 29.01 -4.39 28.82
N ASN A 151 27.81 -4.05 28.33
CA ASN A 151 27.49 -2.70 27.86
C ASN A 151 26.56 -1.91 28.79
N GLY A 152 25.96 -2.55 29.82
CA GLY A 152 25.06 -1.92 30.79
C GLY A 152 23.71 -1.50 30.20
N ARG A 153 23.21 -2.20 29.18
CA ARG A 153 21.96 -1.90 28.47
C ARG A 153 21.24 -3.18 28.06
N GLY A 154 19.94 -3.16 27.69
CA GLY A 154 19.27 -4.41 27.32
C GLY A 154 17.77 -4.38 27.03
N THR A 155 17.11 -3.22 27.14
CA THR A 155 15.66 -3.10 26.90
C THR A 155 15.31 -2.16 25.76
N GLU A 156 16.26 -1.35 25.27
CA GLU A 156 16.02 -0.33 24.25
C GLU A 156 16.31 -0.84 22.83
N THR A 157 15.69 -0.22 21.83
CA THR A 157 15.84 -0.62 20.41
C THR A 157 17.31 -0.53 19.97
N GLU A 158 18.01 0.49 20.42
CA GLU A 158 19.42 0.79 20.14
C GLU A 158 20.35 -0.32 20.64
N ASP A 159 20.01 -0.96 21.75
CA ASP A 159 20.80 -2.05 22.34
C ASP A 159 20.77 -3.29 21.45
N PHE A 160 19.58 -3.62 20.94
CA PHE A 160 19.42 -4.71 19.98
C PHE A 160 20.13 -4.42 18.66
N LEU A 161 20.07 -3.18 18.16
CA LEU A 161 20.78 -2.78 16.94
C LEU A 161 22.30 -2.86 17.12
N ALA A 162 22.82 -2.42 18.29
CA ALA A 162 24.22 -2.50 18.64
C ALA A 162 24.69 -3.97 18.76
N PHE A 163 23.90 -4.82 19.42
CA PHE A 163 24.16 -6.26 19.56
C PHE A 163 24.36 -6.96 18.21
N VAL A 164 23.59 -6.58 17.18
CA VAL A 164 23.71 -7.17 15.84
C VAL A 164 24.44 -6.29 14.84
N SER A 165 25.17 -5.27 15.27
CA SER A 165 25.80 -4.27 14.38
C SER A 165 26.70 -4.89 13.31
N ASP A 166 27.39 -6.00 13.63
CA ASP A 166 28.28 -6.75 12.73
C ASP A 166 27.55 -7.68 11.73
N ARG A 167 26.21 -7.81 11.83
CA ARG A 167 25.41 -8.69 10.97
C ARG A 167 24.62 -7.89 9.94
N GLU A 168 24.52 -8.36 8.70
CA GLU A 168 23.57 -7.79 7.72
C GLU A 168 22.14 -8.35 7.94
N SER A 169 22.04 -9.58 8.43
CA SER A 169 20.77 -10.32 8.54
C SER A 169 19.99 -9.99 9.82
N SER A 170 18.67 -9.88 9.71
CA SER A 170 17.74 -9.72 10.84
C SER A 170 17.42 -11.04 11.56
N MET A 171 17.96 -12.16 11.07
CA MET A 171 17.70 -13.51 11.59
C MET A 171 18.02 -13.66 13.07
N LEU A 172 19.14 -13.11 13.54
CA LEU A 172 19.53 -13.20 14.94
C LEU A 172 18.53 -12.47 15.86
N LEU A 173 18.02 -11.30 15.44
CA LEU A 173 16.98 -10.58 16.16
C LEU A 173 15.66 -11.36 16.19
N ARG A 174 15.32 -12.05 15.09
CA ARG A 174 14.15 -12.93 15.05
C ARG A 174 14.25 -14.10 16.03
N THR A 175 15.41 -14.77 16.05
CA THR A 175 15.68 -15.86 17.00
C THR A 175 15.70 -15.37 18.44
N LEU A 176 16.34 -14.21 18.70
CA LEU A 176 16.37 -13.57 20.02
C LEU A 176 14.96 -13.22 20.51
N ARG A 177 14.11 -12.66 19.65
CA ARG A 177 12.70 -12.38 19.98
C ARG A 177 11.95 -13.65 20.41
N GLY A 178 12.10 -14.73 19.65
CA GLY A 178 11.44 -16.01 19.96
C GLY A 178 11.86 -16.60 21.31
N GLY A 179 13.11 -16.35 21.73
CA GLY A 179 13.59 -16.67 23.08
C GLY A 179 13.02 -15.72 24.14
N LEU A 180 13.07 -14.40 23.91
CA LEU A 180 12.55 -13.41 24.85
C LEU A 180 11.06 -13.63 25.15
N GLU A 181 10.24 -13.88 24.13
CA GLU A 181 8.79 -14.18 24.29
C GLU A 181 8.49 -15.42 25.14
N LYS A 182 9.48 -16.29 25.36
CA LYS A 182 9.36 -17.48 26.22
C LYS A 182 9.79 -17.20 27.66
N LEU A 183 10.67 -16.22 27.89
CA LEU A 183 11.14 -15.84 29.23
C LEU A 183 10.27 -14.76 29.87
N VAL A 184 9.78 -13.85 29.05
CA VAL A 184 8.97 -12.71 29.46
C VAL A 184 7.68 -12.68 28.66
N THR A 185 6.72 -11.89 29.13
CA THR A 185 5.46 -11.70 28.40
C THR A 185 5.74 -11.10 27.01
N PRO A 186 4.93 -11.42 25.98
CA PRO A 186 5.02 -10.78 24.66
C PRO A 186 4.91 -9.24 24.73
N ALA A 187 4.40 -8.75 25.85
CA ALA A 187 4.23 -7.38 26.24
C ALA A 187 5.52 -6.62 26.59
N HIS A 188 6.53 -7.38 27.03
CA HIS A 188 7.66 -6.82 27.72
C HIS A 188 8.41 -5.81 26.81
N PRO A 189 8.86 -4.65 27.33
CA PRO A 189 9.54 -3.63 26.53
C PRO A 189 10.67 -4.18 25.65
N ALA A 190 11.46 -5.13 26.19
CA ALA A 190 12.51 -5.82 25.44
C ALA A 190 12.01 -6.59 24.19
N VAL A 191 10.84 -7.23 24.26
CA VAL A 191 10.23 -7.95 23.11
C VAL A 191 9.79 -6.96 22.03
N MET A 192 9.25 -5.81 22.43
CA MET A 192 8.85 -4.75 21.51
C MET A 192 10.07 -4.09 20.86
N ALA A 193 11.11 -3.80 21.64
CA ALA A 193 12.35 -3.20 21.20
C ALA A 193 13.14 -4.09 20.22
N VAL A 194 13.28 -5.39 20.49
CA VAL A 194 13.94 -6.32 19.55
C VAL A 194 13.19 -6.41 18.22
N GLU A 195 11.85 -6.34 18.27
CA GLU A 195 11.01 -6.39 17.08
C GLU A 195 11.11 -5.09 16.26
N HIS A 196 11.19 -3.94 16.93
CA HIS A 196 11.47 -2.67 16.28
C HIS A 196 12.85 -2.66 15.61
N ALA A 197 13.89 -3.10 16.33
CA ALA A 197 15.24 -3.24 15.80
C ALA A 197 15.28 -4.17 14.58
N ARG A 198 14.52 -5.28 14.61
CA ARG A 198 14.36 -6.20 13.49
C ARG A 198 13.78 -5.51 12.26
N GLY A 199 12.71 -4.73 12.46
CA GLY A 199 12.07 -3.94 11.40
C GLY A 199 13.01 -2.91 10.77
N LEU A 200 13.76 -2.18 11.59
CA LEU A 200 14.75 -1.21 11.12
C LEU A 200 15.85 -1.89 10.28
N LYS A 201 16.33 -3.04 10.74
CA LYS A 201 17.36 -3.81 10.04
C LYS A 201 16.89 -4.40 8.70
N GLU A 202 15.67 -4.90 8.65
CA GLU A 202 15.04 -5.37 7.41
C GLU A 202 14.81 -4.22 6.43
N ALA A 203 14.38 -3.06 6.91
CA ALA A 203 14.24 -1.86 6.09
C ALA A 203 15.59 -1.41 5.53
N ASP A 204 16.66 -1.42 6.34
CA ASP A 204 18.00 -1.05 5.89
C ASP A 204 18.54 -2.01 4.83
N ARG A 205 18.42 -3.32 5.08
CA ARG A 205 18.78 -4.36 4.12
C ARG A 205 17.99 -4.23 2.82
N TYR A 206 16.69 -3.96 2.90
CA TYR A 206 15.86 -3.72 1.73
C TYR A 206 16.34 -2.48 0.98
N ARG A 207 16.65 -1.36 1.65
CA ARG A 207 17.18 -0.15 0.97
C ARG A 207 18.49 -0.43 0.24
N ARG A 208 19.43 -1.15 0.85
CA ARG A 208 20.73 -1.49 0.24
C ARG A 208 20.61 -2.45 -0.94
N ARG A 209 19.62 -3.34 -0.91
CA ARG A 209 19.39 -4.37 -1.94
C ARG A 209 18.31 -3.99 -2.94
N LYS A 210 17.56 -2.91 -2.69
CA LYS A 210 16.60 -2.39 -3.63
C LYS A 210 17.44 -2.09 -4.87
N PRO A 211 17.16 -2.74 -6.02
CA PRO A 211 17.83 -2.36 -7.24
C PRO A 211 17.67 -0.85 -7.36
N GLU A 212 18.76 -0.13 -7.68
CA GLU A 212 18.61 1.23 -8.19
C GLU A 212 17.48 1.16 -9.20
N GLN A 213 16.51 2.08 -9.10
CA GLN A 213 15.51 2.19 -10.15
C GLN A 213 16.32 2.41 -11.41
N THR A 214 16.49 1.35 -12.20
CA THR A 214 17.08 1.44 -13.52
C THR A 214 16.23 2.47 -14.24
N GLU A 215 16.87 3.41 -14.94
CA GLU A 215 16.15 4.36 -15.78
C GLU A 215 15.18 3.63 -16.74
N ASP A 216 15.46 2.34 -17.04
CA ASP A 216 14.66 1.29 -17.72
C ASP A 216 13.40 0.78 -17.00
N ASP A 217 13.04 1.26 -15.80
CA ASP A 217 11.60 1.35 -15.43
C ASP A 217 10.91 2.43 -16.31
N GLU A 218 11.59 2.89 -17.36
CA GLU A 218 11.14 3.35 -18.67
C GLU A 218 9.63 3.21 -18.80
N GLN A 219 8.99 4.34 -18.49
CA GLN A 219 7.73 4.81 -19.02
C GLN A 219 6.99 3.72 -19.79
N ARG A 220 6.13 2.95 -19.09
CA ARG A 220 5.17 2.06 -19.75
C ARG A 220 4.71 2.73 -21.04
N PRO A 221 4.86 2.08 -22.21
CA PRO A 221 4.62 2.71 -23.49
C PRO A 221 3.26 3.39 -23.45
N LEU A 222 3.25 4.69 -23.73
CA LEU A 222 2.03 5.48 -23.69
C LEU A 222 1.17 5.07 -24.89
N GLU A 223 0.25 4.12 -24.69
CA GLU A 223 -0.57 3.56 -25.78
C GLU A 223 -1.47 4.61 -26.44
N VAL A 224 -1.96 5.58 -25.66
CA VAL A 224 -2.99 6.54 -26.09
C VAL A 224 -2.51 8.00 -26.12
N SER A 225 -1.22 8.25 -25.90
CA SER A 225 -0.66 9.60 -25.90
C SER A 225 0.80 9.59 -26.35
N VAL A 226 1.28 10.70 -26.90
CA VAL A 226 2.73 10.87 -27.10
C VAL A 226 3.41 11.33 -25.80
N PRO A 227 4.69 11.00 -25.59
CA PRO A 227 5.53 11.65 -24.59
C PRO A 227 5.46 13.18 -24.71
N ARG A 228 5.57 13.90 -23.58
CA ARG A 228 5.39 15.37 -23.55
C ARG A 228 6.39 16.08 -24.47
N ASP A 229 7.62 15.64 -24.50
CA ASP A 229 8.72 16.17 -25.32
C ASP A 229 8.50 15.98 -26.84
N GLN A 230 7.54 15.15 -27.25
CA GLN A 230 7.13 15.00 -28.65
C GLN A 230 6.00 15.96 -29.07
N LEU A 231 5.55 16.85 -28.18
CA LEU A 231 4.60 17.91 -28.54
C LEU A 231 5.30 19.00 -29.40
N PRO A 232 4.53 19.75 -30.22
CA PRO A 232 5.06 20.91 -30.94
C PRO A 232 5.82 21.88 -30.03
N ALA A 233 6.91 22.46 -30.55
CA ALA A 233 7.82 23.28 -29.74
C ALA A 233 7.17 24.56 -29.19
N ASP A 234 6.25 25.15 -29.94
CA ASP A 234 5.41 26.27 -29.52
C ASP A 234 4.43 25.87 -28.40
N TRP A 235 3.84 24.67 -28.49
CA TRP A 235 2.98 24.11 -27.44
C TRP A 235 3.74 23.91 -26.14
N LEU A 236 4.91 23.28 -26.22
CA LEU A 236 5.81 23.07 -25.08
C LEU A 236 6.14 24.38 -24.38
N ARG A 237 6.52 25.42 -25.14
CA ARG A 237 6.84 26.75 -24.62
C ARG A 237 5.69 27.35 -23.79
N VAL A 238 4.46 27.23 -24.28
CA VAL A 238 3.27 27.71 -23.58
C VAL A 238 3.01 26.90 -22.31
N LEU A 239 3.07 25.56 -22.40
CA LEU A 239 2.86 24.67 -21.26
C LEU A 239 3.92 24.86 -20.17
N ASP A 240 5.20 25.00 -20.54
CA ASP A 240 6.30 25.28 -19.61
C ASP A 240 6.15 26.63 -18.93
N THR A 241 5.74 27.66 -19.68
CA THR A 241 5.47 28.98 -19.09
C THR A 241 4.35 28.90 -18.04
N LEU A 242 3.28 28.16 -18.34
CA LEU A 242 2.16 27.96 -17.42
C LEU A 242 2.55 27.08 -16.21
N LEU A 243 3.35 26.02 -16.40
CA LEU A 243 3.83 25.14 -15.34
C LEU A 243 4.79 25.86 -14.39
N ALA A 244 5.62 26.77 -14.89
CA ALA A 244 6.45 27.66 -14.09
C ALA A 244 5.64 28.68 -13.27
N GLY A 245 4.30 28.63 -13.33
CA GLY A 245 3.41 29.50 -12.58
C GLY A 245 3.40 30.95 -13.08
N LYS A 246 4.00 31.23 -14.25
CA LYS A 246 4.00 32.56 -14.86
C LYS A 246 2.60 32.87 -15.40
N ARG A 247 2.22 34.15 -15.35
CA ARG A 247 1.00 34.62 -16.00
C ARG A 247 1.21 34.55 -17.51
N TYR A 248 0.31 33.90 -18.22
CA TYR A 248 0.33 33.88 -19.69
C TYR A 248 -0.97 34.53 -20.19
N ARG A 249 -0.87 35.62 -20.95
CA ARG A 249 -2.03 36.46 -21.32
C ARG A 249 -2.89 36.82 -20.09
N GLY A 250 -2.24 37.39 -19.07
CA GLY A 250 -2.88 37.98 -17.88
C GLY A 250 -3.42 37.02 -16.81
N LYS A 251 -3.42 35.69 -17.02
CA LYS A 251 -3.96 34.72 -16.04
C LYS A 251 -2.91 33.69 -15.63
N LYS A 252 -2.89 33.36 -14.34
CA LYS A 252 -2.15 32.22 -13.78
C LYS A 252 -3.11 31.03 -13.68
N LEU A 253 -2.64 29.83 -14.04
CA LEU A 253 -3.41 28.59 -13.89
C LEU A 253 -2.81 27.74 -12.78
N ALA A 254 -3.66 26.94 -12.13
CA ALA A 254 -3.18 25.95 -11.18
C ALA A 254 -2.37 24.87 -11.90
N PRO A 255 -1.25 24.36 -11.33
CA PRO A 255 -0.43 23.34 -11.98
C PRO A 255 -1.22 22.09 -12.41
N LYS A 256 -2.24 21.71 -11.64
CA LYS A 256 -3.13 20.59 -11.97
C LYS A 256 -3.91 20.83 -13.28
N THR A 257 -4.39 22.05 -13.51
CA THR A 257 -5.07 22.43 -14.75
C THR A 257 -4.12 22.31 -15.94
N VAL A 258 -2.87 22.79 -15.79
CA VAL A 258 -1.85 22.72 -16.85
C VAL A 258 -1.46 21.27 -17.16
N LYS A 259 -1.37 20.41 -16.14
CA LYS A 259 -1.17 18.96 -16.34
C LYS A 259 -2.34 18.32 -17.11
N GLY A 260 -3.59 18.71 -16.82
CA GLY A 260 -4.76 18.28 -17.58
C GLY A 260 -4.71 18.71 -19.04
N MET A 261 -4.34 19.97 -19.30
CA MET A 261 -4.12 20.49 -20.65
C MET A 261 -3.01 19.73 -21.39
N THR A 262 -1.89 19.47 -20.72
CA THR A 262 -0.76 18.71 -21.28
C THR A 262 -1.20 17.31 -21.67
N GLY A 263 -1.91 16.60 -20.77
CA GLY A 263 -2.41 15.27 -21.05
C GLY A 263 -3.39 15.23 -22.23
N ALA A 264 -4.29 16.21 -22.33
CA ALA A 264 -5.21 16.30 -23.47
C ALA A 264 -4.48 16.59 -24.79
N ALA A 265 -3.49 17.49 -24.77
CA ALA A 265 -2.65 17.80 -25.95
C ALA A 265 -1.83 16.58 -26.41
N CYS A 266 -1.21 15.84 -25.50
CA CYS A 266 -0.47 14.62 -25.81
C CYS A 266 -1.36 13.53 -26.43
N GLN A 267 -2.61 13.40 -25.97
CA GLN A 267 -3.57 12.47 -26.58
C GLN A 267 -4.05 12.94 -27.96
N LEU A 268 -4.34 14.24 -28.11
CA LEU A 268 -4.71 14.84 -29.40
C LEU A 268 -3.63 14.59 -30.46
N VAL A 269 -2.36 14.89 -30.15
CA VAL A 269 -1.23 14.66 -31.07
C VAL A 269 -1.08 13.19 -31.42
N ARG A 270 -1.24 12.29 -30.44
CA ARG A 270 -1.22 10.85 -30.72
C ARG A 270 -2.30 10.48 -31.73
N THR A 271 -3.54 10.91 -31.50
CA THR A 271 -4.63 10.62 -32.42
C THR A 271 -4.46 11.26 -33.78
N ALA A 272 -3.91 12.48 -33.86
CA ALA A 272 -3.60 13.13 -35.13
C ALA A 272 -2.64 12.26 -35.96
N ARG A 273 -1.52 11.83 -35.35
CA ARG A 273 -0.54 10.95 -36.01
C ARG A 273 -1.11 9.60 -36.42
N ASP A 274 -1.91 8.97 -35.56
CA ASP A 274 -2.56 7.68 -35.86
C ASP A 274 -3.53 7.79 -37.06
N ASN A 275 -4.00 9.00 -37.39
CA ASN A 275 -4.87 9.29 -38.54
C ASN A 275 -4.13 9.99 -39.71
N GLY A 276 -2.80 10.12 -39.66
CA GLY A 276 -2.02 10.81 -40.68
C GLY A 276 -2.29 12.32 -40.78
N LEU A 277 -2.80 12.94 -39.72
CA LEU A 277 -3.06 14.38 -39.62
C LEU A 277 -1.84 15.12 -39.02
N PRO A 278 -1.65 16.41 -39.34
CA PRO A 278 -0.58 17.22 -38.76
C PRO A 278 -0.72 17.39 -37.24
N ASP A 279 0.41 17.59 -36.56
CA ASP A 279 0.49 17.88 -35.12
C ASP A 279 0.02 19.33 -34.80
N GLU A 280 -1.21 19.65 -35.15
CA GLU A 280 -1.82 20.97 -34.95
C GLU A 280 -3.17 20.87 -34.23
N LEU A 281 -3.70 22.01 -33.81
CA LEU A 281 -5.02 22.10 -33.20
C LEU A 281 -5.98 22.69 -34.25
N SER A 282 -6.71 21.79 -34.90
CA SER A 282 -7.60 22.06 -36.04
C SER A 282 -8.91 21.26 -35.88
N LEU A 283 -9.91 21.56 -36.71
CA LEU A 283 -11.19 20.83 -36.65
C LEU A 283 -11.03 19.36 -37.01
N ASP A 284 -10.16 19.03 -37.96
CA ASP A 284 -9.89 17.66 -38.37
C ASP A 284 -9.26 16.85 -37.23
N THR A 285 -8.26 17.42 -36.55
CA THR A 285 -7.60 16.76 -35.41
C THR A 285 -8.54 16.62 -34.21
N ILE A 286 -9.38 17.62 -33.94
CA ILE A 286 -10.42 17.54 -32.90
C ILE A 286 -11.44 16.45 -33.23
N SER A 287 -11.93 16.38 -34.47
CA SER A 287 -12.90 15.36 -34.90
C SER A 287 -12.33 13.95 -34.80
N ALA A 288 -11.07 13.75 -35.23
CA ALA A 288 -10.38 12.48 -35.08
C ALA A 288 -10.19 12.10 -33.61
N TYR A 289 -9.79 13.05 -32.77
CA TYR A 289 -9.65 12.85 -31.33
C TYR A 289 -10.97 12.50 -30.65
N ASP A 290 -12.06 13.13 -31.07
CA ASP A 290 -13.38 12.83 -30.55
C ASP A 290 -13.80 11.39 -30.87
N LYS A 291 -13.71 10.97 -32.12
CA LYS A 291 -13.96 9.58 -32.53
C LYS A 291 -13.09 8.59 -31.77
N ALA A 292 -11.82 8.92 -31.51
CA ALA A 292 -10.93 8.07 -30.74
C ALA A 292 -11.29 8.01 -29.24
N LEU A 293 -11.88 9.06 -28.67
CA LEU A 293 -12.43 9.02 -27.31
C LEU A 293 -13.67 8.13 -27.25
N GLU A 294 -14.54 8.21 -28.26
CA GLU A 294 -15.73 7.38 -28.40
C GLU A 294 -15.38 5.89 -28.52
N ALA A 295 -14.47 5.56 -29.43
CA ALA A 295 -14.02 4.18 -29.65
C ALA A 295 -13.38 3.56 -28.40
N ARG A 296 -12.81 4.39 -27.51
CA ARG A 296 -12.28 3.98 -26.21
C ARG A 296 -13.35 3.86 -25.12
N GLY A 297 -14.61 4.19 -25.40
CA GLY A 297 -15.69 4.21 -24.42
C GLY A 297 -15.52 5.29 -23.35
N VAL A 298 -14.86 6.41 -23.68
CA VAL A 298 -14.68 7.50 -22.73
C VAL A 298 -16.02 8.20 -22.51
N ARG A 299 -16.47 8.25 -21.25
CA ARG A 299 -17.75 8.87 -20.86
C ARG A 299 -17.84 10.35 -21.28
N ALA A 300 -19.06 10.81 -21.58
CA ALA A 300 -19.34 12.19 -21.96
C ALA A 300 -18.76 13.22 -20.97
N SER A 301 -18.91 12.99 -19.66
CA SER A 301 -18.31 13.87 -18.63
C SER A 301 -16.78 13.98 -18.71
N SER A 302 -16.09 12.91 -19.11
CA SER A 302 -14.63 12.92 -19.27
C SER A 302 -14.22 13.58 -20.58
N ARG A 303 -14.98 13.35 -21.67
CA ARG A 303 -14.83 14.07 -22.95
C ARG A 303 -14.97 15.58 -22.75
N SER A 304 -16.02 16.03 -22.05
CA SER A 304 -16.24 17.44 -21.70
C SER A 304 -15.02 18.05 -20.99
N ILE A 305 -14.43 17.38 -19.99
CA ILE A 305 -13.23 17.86 -19.28
C ILE A 305 -12.01 17.96 -20.22
N LEU A 306 -11.83 16.97 -21.10
CA LEU A 306 -10.73 16.96 -22.06
C LEU A 306 -10.88 18.10 -23.07
N PHE A 307 -12.05 18.29 -23.66
CA PHE A 307 -12.31 19.39 -24.59
C PHE A 307 -12.27 20.76 -23.91
N ALA A 308 -12.73 20.89 -22.67
CA ALA A 308 -12.57 22.12 -21.91
C ALA A 308 -11.09 22.46 -21.65
N SER A 309 -10.25 21.43 -21.45
CA SER A 309 -8.81 21.57 -21.33
C SER A 309 -8.17 21.99 -22.66
N LEU A 310 -8.55 21.37 -23.77
CA LEU A 310 -8.09 21.74 -25.12
C LEU A 310 -8.52 23.16 -25.50
N ARG A 311 -9.76 23.57 -25.20
CA ARG A 311 -10.24 24.94 -25.42
C ARG A 311 -9.43 25.96 -24.63
N THR A 312 -9.19 25.67 -23.35
CA THR A 312 -8.36 26.53 -22.50
C THR A 312 -6.95 26.64 -23.07
N PHE A 313 -6.41 25.55 -23.61
CA PHE A 313 -5.10 25.52 -24.24
C PHE A 313 -5.05 26.28 -25.57
N ALA A 314 -6.01 26.06 -26.47
CA ALA A 314 -6.14 26.75 -27.75
C ALA A 314 -6.22 28.28 -27.55
N LYS A 315 -6.95 28.74 -26.52
CA LYS A 315 -7.01 30.16 -26.16
C LYS A 315 -5.66 30.75 -25.77
N ARG A 316 -4.74 29.94 -25.21
CA ARG A 316 -3.38 30.36 -24.86
C ARG A 316 -2.46 30.34 -26.06
N LEU A 317 -2.57 29.35 -26.94
CA LEU A 317 -1.87 29.36 -28.23
C LEU A 317 -2.30 30.55 -29.10
N GLY A 318 -3.53 31.03 -28.93
CA GLY A 318 -4.06 32.19 -29.65
C GLY A 318 -4.73 31.83 -30.96
N HIS A 319 -5.37 30.67 -31.00
CA HIS A 319 -6.25 30.30 -32.10
C HIS A 319 -7.45 31.25 -32.24
N ARG A 320 -8.04 31.23 -33.43
CA ARG A 320 -9.18 32.06 -33.86
C ARG A 320 -10.44 31.75 -33.05
N ASP A 321 -11.36 32.72 -33.01
CA ASP A 321 -12.61 32.61 -32.24
C ASP A 321 -13.53 31.48 -32.75
N GLU A 322 -13.50 31.17 -34.05
CA GLU A 322 -14.24 30.04 -34.66
C GLU A 322 -13.92 28.71 -33.95
N LEU A 323 -12.64 28.33 -33.89
CA LEU A 323 -12.20 27.09 -33.24
C LEU A 323 -12.53 27.05 -31.74
N LEU A 324 -12.50 28.22 -31.08
CA LEU A 324 -12.85 28.33 -29.66
C LEU A 324 -14.36 28.20 -29.43
N ALA A 325 -15.18 28.57 -30.41
CA ALA A 325 -16.63 28.35 -30.42
C ALA A 325 -16.94 26.87 -30.66
N ASP A 326 -16.32 26.23 -31.65
CA ASP A 326 -16.53 24.80 -31.94
C ASP A 326 -16.17 23.91 -30.73
N LEU A 327 -15.04 24.20 -30.06
CA LEU A 327 -14.68 23.51 -28.82
C LEU A 327 -15.64 23.82 -27.66
N GLN A 328 -16.25 25.01 -27.63
CA GLN A 328 -17.27 25.34 -26.62
C GLN A 328 -18.56 24.56 -26.89
N ASP A 329 -18.93 24.40 -28.15
CA ASP A 329 -20.12 23.64 -28.56
C ASP A 329 -19.94 22.15 -28.25
N LEU A 330 -18.76 21.57 -28.52
CA LEU A 330 -18.43 20.20 -28.08
C LEU A 330 -18.48 20.04 -26.56
N VAL A 331 -17.95 21.01 -25.80
CA VAL A 331 -18.07 20.99 -24.34
C VAL A 331 -19.54 21.02 -23.91
N GLY A 332 -20.35 21.88 -24.52
CA GLY A 332 -21.78 22.01 -24.22
C GLY A 332 -22.58 20.75 -24.58
N HIS A 333 -22.29 20.14 -25.73
CA HIS A 333 -22.86 18.88 -26.17
C HIS A 333 -22.61 17.77 -25.15
N TYR A 334 -21.33 17.54 -24.78
CA TYR A 334 -20.98 16.50 -23.80
C TYR A 334 -21.42 16.83 -22.37
N GLU A 335 -21.53 18.10 -21.99
CA GLU A 335 -22.18 18.49 -20.73
C GLU A 335 -23.68 18.20 -20.75
N GLY A 336 -24.34 18.31 -21.91
CA GLY A 336 -25.72 17.93 -22.14
C GLY A 336 -25.93 16.42 -22.02
N GLU A 337 -25.15 15.62 -22.75
CA GLU A 337 -25.20 14.15 -22.68
C GLU A 337 -24.91 13.64 -21.26
N ALA A 338 -23.92 14.22 -20.58
CA ALA A 338 -23.55 13.83 -19.22
C ALA A 338 -24.66 14.09 -18.17
N LYS A 339 -25.71 14.86 -18.49
CA LYS A 339 -26.88 15.01 -17.62
C LYS A 339 -27.83 13.81 -17.71
N GLY A 340 -27.86 13.10 -18.83
CA GLY A 340 -28.67 11.89 -19.03
C GLY A 340 -28.02 10.62 -18.48
N ASP A 341 -26.69 10.59 -18.39
CA ASP A 341 -25.96 9.49 -17.77
C ASP A 341 -26.22 9.42 -16.26
N MET A 342 -26.63 8.24 -15.76
CA MET A 342 -26.62 7.97 -14.32
C MET A 342 -25.23 8.27 -13.77
N LYS A 343 -25.12 9.13 -12.76
CA LYS A 343 -23.80 9.52 -12.28
C LYS A 343 -23.15 8.28 -11.70
N VAL A 344 -21.92 8.00 -12.14
CA VAL A 344 -21.07 6.88 -11.66
C VAL A 344 -21.06 6.72 -10.14
N LYS A 345 -21.19 7.83 -9.42
CA LYS A 345 -21.23 7.85 -7.96
C LYS A 345 -22.55 7.33 -7.38
N GLU A 346 -23.68 7.58 -8.03
CA GLU A 346 -24.99 7.09 -7.63
C GLU A 346 -25.06 5.58 -7.81
N ALA A 347 -24.65 5.07 -8.98
CA ALA A 347 -24.56 3.62 -9.22
C ALA A 347 -23.65 2.93 -8.18
N ARG A 348 -22.44 3.47 -7.95
CA ARG A 348 -21.52 2.95 -6.93
C ARG A 348 -22.02 3.08 -5.50
N LEU A 349 -22.91 4.03 -5.22
CA LEU A 349 -23.52 4.18 -3.91
C LEU A 349 -24.63 3.15 -3.71
N ALA A 350 -25.41 2.87 -4.74
CA ALA A 350 -26.44 1.84 -4.73
C ALA A 350 -25.84 0.43 -4.53
N ASP A 351 -24.69 0.15 -5.13
CA ASP A 351 -23.99 -1.13 -4.97
C ASP A 351 -23.26 -1.26 -3.61
N LEU A 352 -23.18 -0.19 -2.81
CA LEU A 352 -22.40 -0.19 -1.58
C LEU A 352 -23.23 -0.82 -0.44
N PRO A 353 -22.72 -1.86 0.25
CA PRO A 353 -23.44 -2.50 1.36
C PRO A 353 -23.81 -1.49 2.44
N ASP A 354 -24.93 -1.66 3.13
CA ASP A 354 -25.34 -0.76 4.22
C ASP A 354 -24.30 -0.69 5.36
N LEU A 355 -24.50 0.21 6.31
CA LEU A 355 -23.54 0.39 7.40
C LEU A 355 -23.42 -0.87 8.27
N GLN A 356 -24.52 -1.57 8.54
CA GLN A 356 -24.49 -2.78 9.36
C GLN A 356 -23.61 -3.86 8.71
N ALA A 357 -23.82 -4.13 7.43
CA ALA A 357 -23.04 -5.11 6.68
C ALA A 357 -21.54 -4.75 6.62
N ILE A 358 -21.19 -3.47 6.56
CA ILE A 358 -19.79 -3.02 6.64
C ILE A 358 -19.19 -3.32 8.02
N PHE A 359 -19.94 -3.07 9.10
CA PHE A 359 -19.51 -3.36 10.46
C PHE A 359 -19.40 -4.87 10.72
N ASP A 360 -20.32 -5.67 10.20
CA ASP A 360 -20.26 -7.14 10.28
C ASP A 360 -19.00 -7.68 9.59
N LEU A 361 -18.69 -7.15 8.40
CA LEU A 361 -17.45 -7.47 7.71
C LEU A 361 -16.21 -7.05 8.52
N ALA A 362 -16.24 -5.86 9.11
CA ALA A 362 -15.15 -5.35 9.94
C ALA A 362 -14.89 -6.25 11.17
N ASN A 363 -15.95 -6.66 11.87
CA ASN A 363 -15.88 -7.59 13.00
C ASN A 363 -15.32 -8.95 12.56
N LYS A 364 -15.81 -9.50 11.44
CA LYS A 364 -15.25 -10.75 10.88
C LYS A 364 -13.76 -10.65 10.59
N LEU A 365 -13.28 -9.53 10.04
CA LEU A 365 -11.85 -9.32 9.80
C LEU A 365 -11.06 -9.19 11.11
N LEU A 366 -11.66 -8.58 12.13
CA LEU A 366 -11.08 -8.46 13.47
C LEU A 366 -10.92 -9.83 14.13
N ASP A 367 -11.94 -10.69 14.09
CA ASP A 367 -11.92 -12.05 14.64
C ASP A 367 -10.90 -12.97 13.93
N GLN A 368 -10.67 -12.75 12.64
CA GLN A 368 -9.69 -13.50 11.86
C GLN A 368 -8.24 -13.10 12.15
N ALA A 369 -8.02 -11.87 12.59
CA ALA A 369 -6.66 -11.33 12.72
C ALA A 369 -5.80 -12.11 13.74
N PRO A 370 -6.24 -12.41 14.98
CA PRO A 370 -5.45 -13.17 15.95
C PRO A 370 -4.98 -14.53 15.43
N ASN A 371 -5.83 -15.20 14.66
CA ASN A 371 -5.60 -16.55 14.12
C ASN A 371 -4.68 -16.57 12.88
N THR A 372 -4.28 -15.41 12.38
CA THR A 372 -3.44 -15.31 11.18
C THR A 372 -1.95 -15.38 11.54
N MET A 373 -1.29 -16.45 11.09
CA MET A 373 0.14 -16.71 11.37
C MET A 373 1.09 -15.69 10.73
N ASP A 374 0.81 -15.28 9.48
CA ASP A 374 1.64 -14.28 8.81
C ASP A 374 1.40 -12.88 9.40
N ARG A 375 2.44 -12.31 10.03
CA ARG A 375 2.37 -10.99 10.66
C ARG A 375 1.89 -9.91 9.69
N ARG A 376 2.35 -9.93 8.44
CA ARG A 376 1.97 -8.90 7.46
C ARG A 376 0.47 -8.94 7.18
N SER A 377 -0.05 -10.15 6.98
CA SER A 377 -1.48 -10.40 6.76
C SER A 377 -2.29 -10.06 8.01
N ARG A 378 -1.82 -10.45 9.20
CA ARG A 378 -2.46 -10.10 10.48
C ARG A 378 -2.58 -8.60 10.70
N THR A 379 -1.48 -7.83 10.59
CA THR A 379 -1.53 -6.36 10.70
C THR A 379 -2.46 -5.76 9.67
N THR A 380 -2.46 -6.34 8.47
CA THR A 380 -3.35 -5.90 7.40
C THR A 380 -4.83 -6.15 7.71
N LEU A 381 -5.17 -7.26 8.36
CA LEU A 381 -6.54 -7.55 8.80
C LEU A 381 -7.00 -6.56 9.87
N TYR A 382 -6.19 -6.29 10.91
CA TYR A 382 -6.52 -5.27 11.91
C TYR A 382 -6.75 -3.89 11.29
N VAL A 383 -5.87 -3.50 10.34
CA VAL A 383 -6.03 -2.21 9.65
C VAL A 383 -7.30 -2.16 8.82
N ASP A 384 -7.66 -3.24 8.12
CA ASP A 384 -8.90 -3.26 7.35
C ASP A 384 -10.12 -3.22 8.25
N ALA A 385 -10.12 -4.03 9.32
CA ALA A 385 -11.18 -4.07 10.31
C ALA A 385 -11.45 -2.68 10.90
N ALA A 386 -10.41 -1.88 11.16
CA ALA A 386 -10.59 -0.52 11.65
C ALA A 386 -10.90 0.51 10.56
N ALA A 387 -10.27 0.41 9.38
CA ALA A 387 -10.41 1.42 8.34
C ALA A 387 -11.81 1.43 7.70
N LEU A 388 -12.49 0.28 7.59
CA LEU A 388 -13.83 0.17 7.03
C LEU A 388 -14.89 0.95 7.85
N PRO A 389 -15.10 0.70 9.14
CA PRO A 389 -16.06 1.46 9.94
C PRO A 389 -15.60 2.91 10.11
N PHE A 390 -14.29 3.15 10.35
CA PHE A 390 -13.77 4.50 10.52
C PHE A 390 -14.05 5.40 9.30
N LEU A 391 -13.73 4.95 8.08
CA LEU A 391 -13.96 5.75 6.87
C LEU A 391 -15.44 5.79 6.44
N SER A 392 -16.28 4.91 7.00
CA SER A 392 -17.73 4.97 6.82
C SER A 392 -18.36 6.11 7.62
N LEU A 393 -17.89 6.31 8.85
CA LEU A 393 -18.39 7.34 9.76
C LEU A 393 -17.66 8.68 9.59
N ILE A 394 -16.36 8.65 9.27
CA ILE A 394 -15.51 9.83 9.14
C ILE A 394 -14.96 9.84 7.72
N PRO A 395 -15.69 10.45 6.76
CA PRO A 395 -15.46 10.23 5.35
C PRO A 395 -14.32 11.13 4.83
N LEU A 396 -13.12 10.86 5.32
CA LEU A 396 -11.89 11.58 5.00
C LEU A 396 -11.55 11.48 3.51
N ARG A 397 -10.86 12.49 2.97
CA ARG A 397 -10.23 12.36 1.65
C ARG A 397 -8.97 11.52 1.78
N ASN A 398 -8.56 10.88 0.70
CA ASN A 398 -7.34 10.06 0.65
C ASN A 398 -6.11 10.72 1.29
N HIS A 399 -5.84 11.99 0.99
CA HIS A 399 -4.71 12.72 1.60
C HIS A 399 -4.83 12.93 3.11
N ASP A 400 -6.05 12.98 3.63
CA ASP A 400 -6.36 13.20 5.04
C ASP A 400 -6.31 11.89 5.85
N THR A 401 -6.11 10.72 5.20
CA THR A 401 -6.10 9.41 5.87
C THR A 401 -4.77 9.04 6.54
N CYS A 402 -3.72 9.86 6.36
CA CYS A 402 -2.41 9.63 6.97
C CYS A 402 -2.39 10.15 8.41
N LEU A 403 -3.23 9.57 9.27
CA LEU A 403 -3.43 9.98 10.66
C LEU A 403 -2.31 9.46 11.56
N LEU A 404 -2.07 10.18 12.66
CA LEU A 404 -1.05 9.87 13.66
C LEU A 404 -1.73 9.88 15.04
N TRP A 405 -1.40 8.90 15.89
CA TRP A 405 -1.76 8.90 17.31
C TRP A 405 -1.11 10.09 18.01
N GLY A 406 -1.74 10.64 19.05
CA GLY A 406 -1.20 11.75 19.85
C GLY A 406 -1.08 13.08 19.12
N GLN A 407 -1.55 13.14 17.87
CA GLN A 407 -1.61 14.36 17.07
C GLN A 407 -2.98 14.50 16.41
N HIS A 408 -3.41 13.48 15.68
CA HIS A 408 -4.70 13.53 14.97
C HIS A 408 -5.78 12.73 15.69
N ILE A 409 -5.39 11.64 16.37
CA ILE A 409 -6.29 10.87 17.22
C ILE A 409 -5.72 10.88 18.63
N LEU A 410 -6.51 11.39 19.58
CA LEU A 410 -6.17 11.53 20.99
C LEU A 410 -7.03 10.57 21.80
N TYR A 411 -6.50 10.04 22.90
CA TYR A 411 -7.29 9.31 23.87
C TYR A 411 -7.69 10.26 24.99
N ILE A 412 -8.99 10.28 25.30
CA ILE A 412 -9.60 11.18 26.29
C ILE A 412 -10.38 10.41 27.36
N GLY A 413 -10.39 9.07 27.29
CA GLY A 413 -11.19 8.24 28.20
C GLY A 413 -10.75 8.26 29.67
N GLY A 414 -9.61 8.91 29.98
CA GLY A 414 -9.17 9.18 31.35
C GLY A 414 -9.24 10.66 31.75
N ASP A 415 -9.67 11.54 30.84
CA ASP A 415 -9.76 12.98 31.07
C ASP A 415 -11.15 13.37 31.56
N ASP A 416 -11.27 14.56 32.16
CA ASP A 416 -12.58 15.14 32.47
C ASP A 416 -13.26 15.56 31.15
N PRO A 417 -14.50 15.11 30.84
CA PRO A 417 -15.24 15.54 29.66
C PRO A 417 -15.35 17.07 29.53
N ALA A 418 -15.35 17.81 30.65
CA ALA A 418 -15.40 19.27 30.65
C ALA A 418 -14.18 19.92 29.97
N ASP A 419 -12.99 19.33 30.11
CA ASP A 419 -11.76 19.82 29.47
C ASP A 419 -11.84 19.82 27.93
N TRP A 420 -12.76 19.01 27.40
CA TRP A 420 -13.01 18.84 25.97
C TRP A 420 -14.32 19.51 25.50
N GLY A 421 -15.04 20.17 26.40
CA GLY A 421 -16.35 20.77 26.13
C GLY A 421 -17.44 19.74 25.84
N LEU A 422 -17.38 18.59 26.51
CA LEU A 422 -18.25 17.42 26.30
C LEU A 422 -19.14 17.12 27.52
N GLU A 423 -19.47 18.16 28.30
CA GLU A 423 -20.25 18.07 29.55
C GLU A 423 -21.63 17.41 29.38
N ASP A 424 -22.22 17.52 28.18
CA ASP A 424 -23.55 17.02 27.85
C ASP A 424 -23.57 15.58 27.28
N HIS A 425 -22.45 14.85 27.31
CA HIS A 425 -22.38 13.48 26.77
C HIS A 425 -22.61 12.41 27.84
N ASP A 426 -23.72 11.68 27.71
CA ASP A 426 -24.11 10.58 28.62
C ASP A 426 -23.24 9.32 28.52
N GLU A 427 -22.52 9.14 27.41
CA GLU A 427 -21.69 7.95 27.16
C GLU A 427 -20.19 8.22 27.34
N PRO A 428 -19.41 7.27 27.89
CA PRO A 428 -17.97 7.42 28.03
C PRO A 428 -17.29 7.48 26.66
N LEU A 429 -16.66 8.61 26.35
CA LEU A 429 -15.93 8.84 25.11
C LEU A 429 -14.47 8.47 25.30
N SER A 430 -13.93 7.63 24.41
CA SER A 430 -12.54 7.17 24.51
C SER A 430 -11.58 7.96 23.63
N TYR A 431 -12.01 8.36 22.44
CA TYR A 431 -11.11 8.94 21.43
C TYR A 431 -11.65 10.25 20.87
N TYR A 432 -10.74 11.17 20.55
CA TYR A 432 -11.01 12.47 19.94
C TYR A 432 -10.23 12.62 18.63
N LEU A 433 -10.87 13.14 17.59
CA LEU A 433 -10.23 13.51 16.33
C LEU A 433 -9.90 15.00 16.35
N ASP A 434 -8.66 15.35 16.01
CA ASP A 434 -8.27 16.73 15.71
C ASP A 434 -7.46 16.77 14.41
N LEU A 435 -8.10 17.20 13.33
CA LEU A 435 -7.52 17.12 11.99
C LEU A 435 -7.73 18.40 11.19
N ARG A 436 -6.64 18.98 10.70
CA ARG A 436 -6.69 20.04 9.68
C ARG A 436 -6.65 19.43 8.28
N THR A 437 -7.74 19.59 7.53
CA THR A 437 -7.93 18.94 6.22
C THR A 437 -7.05 19.55 5.12
N SER A 438 -6.40 18.71 4.32
CA SER A 438 -5.36 19.11 3.37
C SER A 438 -5.87 19.96 2.19
N LYS A 439 -7.16 19.81 1.82
CA LYS A 439 -7.72 20.47 0.63
C LYS A 439 -8.25 21.87 0.93
N THR A 440 -8.92 22.01 2.06
CA THR A 440 -9.69 23.23 2.42
C THR A 440 -9.09 23.94 3.61
N ASP A 441 -8.09 23.34 4.26
CA ASP A 441 -7.46 23.89 5.45
C ASP A 441 -8.47 24.12 6.60
N SER A 442 -9.53 23.31 6.60
CA SER A 442 -10.59 23.34 7.60
C SER A 442 -10.25 22.38 8.73
N ASN A 443 -10.47 22.80 9.97
CA ASN A 443 -10.46 21.92 11.12
C ASN A 443 -11.67 20.98 11.07
N LEU A 444 -11.41 19.71 11.30
CA LEU A 444 -12.36 18.65 11.55
C LEU A 444 -11.98 18.08 12.91
N SER A 445 -12.67 18.53 13.94
CA SER A 445 -12.39 18.18 15.33
C SER A 445 -13.66 17.72 16.04
N GLY A 446 -13.53 16.76 16.95
CA GLY A 446 -14.64 16.27 17.76
C GLY A 446 -14.43 14.86 18.30
N PRO A 447 -15.28 14.44 19.24
CA PRO A 447 -15.23 13.09 19.78
C PRO A 447 -15.57 12.06 18.69
N LEU A 448 -14.91 10.90 18.77
CA LEU A 448 -15.22 9.76 17.94
C LEU A 448 -16.35 8.95 18.57
N SER A 449 -17.21 8.39 17.71
CA SER A 449 -18.28 7.49 18.17
C SER A 449 -17.67 6.29 18.92
N PRO A 450 -18.20 5.93 20.11
CA PRO A 450 -17.73 4.79 20.91
C PRO A 450 -17.72 3.45 20.15
N ILE A 451 -18.57 3.32 19.12
CA ILE A 451 -18.59 2.11 18.26
C ILE A 451 -17.25 1.86 17.55
N LEU A 452 -16.41 2.89 17.40
CA LEU A 452 -15.07 2.75 16.81
C LEU A 452 -14.00 2.29 17.82
N THR A 453 -14.26 2.44 19.13
CA THR A 453 -13.28 2.15 20.20
C THR A 453 -12.69 0.75 20.10
N PRO A 454 -13.48 -0.35 19.96
CA PRO A 454 -12.92 -1.70 19.88
C PRO A 454 -11.95 -1.89 18.70
N PHE A 455 -12.25 -1.26 17.56
CA PHE A 455 -11.41 -1.33 16.37
C PHE A 455 -10.11 -0.53 16.52
N LEU A 456 -10.20 0.63 17.15
CA LEU A 456 -9.04 1.47 17.44
C LEU A 456 -8.13 0.80 18.48
N ASP A 457 -8.68 0.27 19.58
CA ASP A 457 -7.93 -0.48 20.58
C ASP A 457 -7.27 -1.72 19.99
N ALA A 458 -7.95 -2.43 19.09
CA ALA A 458 -7.35 -3.57 18.39
C ALA A 458 -6.16 -3.19 17.49
N LEU A 459 -6.12 -1.97 16.92
CA LEU A 459 -4.95 -1.48 16.18
C LEU A 459 -3.73 -1.24 17.09
N ILE A 460 -3.98 -0.89 18.34
CA ILE A 460 -2.98 -0.70 19.40
C ILE A 460 -2.48 -2.07 19.86
N LEU A 461 -3.40 -2.94 20.30
CA LEU A 461 -3.11 -4.27 20.86
C LEU A 461 -2.51 -5.22 19.83
N ARG A 462 -3.02 -5.25 18.61
CA ARG A 462 -2.60 -6.16 17.53
C ARG A 462 -2.56 -7.64 17.95
N GLY A 463 -3.49 -8.04 18.81
CA GLY A 463 -3.61 -9.39 19.36
C GLY A 463 -2.80 -9.62 20.63
N GLN A 464 -2.25 -8.58 21.25
CA GLN A 464 -1.70 -8.63 22.60
C GLN A 464 -2.83 -8.62 23.66
N ASP A 465 -2.45 -8.93 24.90
CA ASP A 465 -3.36 -8.98 26.05
C ASP A 465 -3.92 -7.58 26.37
N GLU A 466 -5.22 -7.49 26.61
CA GLU A 466 -5.93 -6.23 26.84
C GLU A 466 -5.41 -5.45 28.06
N ARG A 467 -4.83 -6.14 29.06
CA ARG A 467 -4.21 -5.49 30.22
C ARG A 467 -3.06 -4.57 29.85
N MET A 468 -2.47 -4.75 28.67
CA MET A 468 -1.41 -3.88 28.16
C MET A 468 -1.92 -2.61 27.47
N LEU A 469 -3.22 -2.53 27.19
CA LEU A 469 -3.78 -1.46 26.38
C LEU A 469 -3.40 -0.06 26.89
N PRO A 470 -3.44 0.25 28.21
CA PRO A 470 -3.00 1.54 28.72
C PRO A 470 -1.55 1.88 28.34
N ASP A 471 -0.59 1.00 28.66
CA ASP A 471 0.83 1.23 28.42
C ASP A 471 1.15 1.36 26.92
N LEU A 472 0.55 0.49 26.10
CA LEU A 472 0.72 0.54 24.64
C LEU A 472 0.14 1.82 24.05
N ARG A 473 -1.03 2.24 24.53
CA ARG A 473 -1.70 3.45 24.08
C ARG A 473 -0.83 4.66 24.39
N ASP A 474 -0.33 4.79 25.62
CA ASP A 474 0.56 5.88 26.01
C ASP A 474 1.84 5.90 25.16
N ALA A 475 2.44 4.73 24.95
CA ALA A 475 3.64 4.59 24.13
C ALA A 475 3.41 5.05 22.67
N ILE A 476 2.32 4.63 22.02
CA ILE A 476 2.07 5.00 20.62
C ILE A 476 1.64 6.47 20.45
N MET A 477 0.92 7.03 21.44
CA MET A 477 0.51 8.43 21.45
C MET A 477 1.74 9.31 21.57
N LYS A 478 2.64 9.02 22.52
CA LYS A 478 3.92 9.72 22.69
C LYS A 478 4.81 9.59 21.46
N ALA A 479 4.87 8.41 20.85
CA ALA A 479 5.66 8.16 19.64
C ALA A 479 5.07 8.77 18.37
N ARG A 480 3.84 9.30 18.43
CA ARG A 480 3.05 9.76 17.28
C ARG A 480 2.99 8.74 16.15
N ALA A 481 2.78 7.48 16.51
CA ALA A 481 2.79 6.40 15.54
C ALA A 481 1.62 6.53 14.53
N PRO A 482 1.76 6.00 13.30
CA PRO A 482 0.67 6.00 12.33
C PRO A 482 -0.55 5.20 12.82
N VAL A 483 -1.75 5.76 12.67
CA VAL A 483 -3.02 5.10 13.06
C VAL A 483 -3.27 3.85 12.22
N PHE A 484 -3.03 3.93 10.91
CA PHE A 484 -3.18 2.81 9.98
C PHE A 484 -1.82 2.40 9.39
N PRO A 485 -0.97 1.69 10.15
CA PRO A 485 0.38 1.41 9.73
C PRO A 485 0.46 0.26 8.72
N LYS A 486 1.63 0.16 8.08
CA LYS A 486 2.07 -1.08 7.42
C LYS A 486 2.54 -2.08 8.48
N SER A 487 2.80 -3.32 8.07
CA SER A 487 3.30 -4.38 8.96
C SER A 487 4.65 -4.07 9.61
N ASN A 488 5.40 -3.11 9.07
CA ASN A 488 6.67 -2.62 9.62
C ASN A 488 6.51 -1.34 10.45
N GLY A 489 5.29 -0.92 10.79
CA GLY A 489 5.02 0.28 11.59
C GLY A 489 5.01 1.60 10.81
N VAL A 490 5.52 1.63 9.57
CA VAL A 490 5.58 2.85 8.76
C VAL A 490 4.20 3.26 8.26
N ALA A 491 3.99 4.57 8.09
CA ALA A 491 2.78 5.12 7.50
C ALA A 491 2.49 4.53 6.11
N ARG A 492 1.20 4.39 5.81
CA ARG A 492 0.72 4.02 4.48
C ARG A 492 0.79 5.22 3.53
N ASN A 493 0.82 4.95 2.23
CA ASN A 493 0.64 6.03 1.26
C ASN A 493 -0.82 6.51 1.27
N VAL A 494 -1.07 7.72 0.77
CA VAL A 494 -2.39 8.38 0.77
C VAL A 494 -3.50 7.58 0.05
N HIS A 495 -3.15 6.63 -0.81
CA HIS A 495 -4.11 5.83 -1.58
C HIS A 495 -4.39 4.47 -0.95
N SER A 496 -3.52 4.01 -0.05
CA SER A 496 -3.53 2.64 0.44
C SER A 496 -4.84 2.27 1.13
N LEU A 497 -5.41 3.14 1.97
CA LEU A 497 -6.69 2.83 2.63
C LEU A 497 -7.85 2.81 1.64
N SER A 498 -7.82 3.66 0.61
CA SER A 498 -8.83 3.63 -0.46
C SER A 498 -8.74 2.34 -1.28
N GLU A 499 -7.53 1.79 -1.47
CA GLU A 499 -7.31 0.49 -2.09
C GLU A 499 -7.77 -0.67 -1.19
N ARG A 500 -7.53 -0.58 0.13
CA ARG A 500 -8.06 -1.57 1.10
C ARG A 500 -9.59 -1.57 1.09
N TRP A 501 -10.21 -0.39 1.13
CA TRP A 501 -11.64 -0.24 1.00
C TRP A 501 -12.15 -0.87 -0.30
N ARG A 502 -11.51 -0.57 -1.44
CA ARG A 502 -11.90 -1.14 -2.74
C ARG A 502 -11.80 -2.65 -2.79
N LYS A 503 -10.78 -3.22 -2.16
CA LYS A 503 -10.62 -4.68 -2.09
C LYS A 503 -11.87 -5.35 -1.47
N HIS A 504 -12.49 -4.71 -0.48
CA HIS A 504 -13.61 -5.28 0.26
C HIS A 504 -14.98 -4.85 -0.28
N LEU A 505 -15.09 -3.61 -0.77
CA LEU A 505 -16.38 -3.00 -1.10
C LEU A 505 -16.50 -2.60 -2.58
N GLY A 506 -15.58 -3.02 -3.45
CA GLY A 506 -15.64 -2.81 -4.90
C GLY A 506 -15.39 -1.37 -5.40
N THR A 507 -15.38 -0.37 -4.52
CA THR A 507 -15.23 1.05 -4.88
C THR A 507 -14.21 1.77 -3.98
N GLY A 508 -13.81 3.01 -4.30
CA GLY A 508 -12.90 3.76 -3.44
C GLY A 508 -13.62 4.39 -2.23
N SER A 509 -12.92 4.52 -1.10
CA SER A 509 -13.45 5.09 0.17
C SER A 509 -14.12 6.46 0.06
N ILE A 510 -13.77 7.27 -0.95
CA ILE A 510 -14.40 8.57 -1.21
C ILE A 510 -15.93 8.47 -1.38
N ILE A 511 -16.45 7.29 -1.75
CA ILE A 511 -17.90 7.05 -1.84
C ILE A 511 -18.63 7.27 -0.50
N SER A 512 -17.95 7.05 0.65
CA SER A 512 -18.56 7.23 1.97
C SER A 512 -19.00 8.67 2.19
N ARG A 513 -18.32 9.64 1.58
CA ARG A 513 -18.73 11.05 1.60
C ARG A 513 -20.09 11.25 0.95
N THR A 514 -20.33 10.60 -0.19
CA THR A 514 -21.62 10.65 -0.87
C THR A 514 -22.69 9.96 -0.02
N ARG A 515 -22.39 8.79 0.57
CA ARG A 515 -23.29 8.12 1.52
C ARG A 515 -23.71 9.04 2.67
N ILE A 516 -22.76 9.67 3.36
CA ILE A 516 -23.04 10.56 4.48
C ILE A 516 -23.93 11.74 4.06
N HIS A 517 -23.67 12.32 2.88
CA HIS A 517 -24.54 13.37 2.36
C HIS A 517 -25.95 12.87 2.06
N THR A 518 -26.12 11.66 1.53
CA THR A 518 -27.43 11.06 1.28
C THR A 518 -28.16 10.76 2.59
N LEU A 519 -27.52 10.06 3.53
CA LEU A 519 -28.12 9.65 4.81
C LEU A 519 -28.50 10.85 5.68
N LEU A 520 -27.56 11.77 5.90
CA LEU A 520 -27.83 12.95 6.73
C LEU A 520 -28.63 14.01 5.97
N GLY A 521 -28.47 14.14 4.65
CA GLY A 521 -29.29 15.05 3.84
C GLY A 521 -30.77 14.71 3.90
N ALA A 522 -31.10 13.43 4.07
CA ALA A 522 -32.45 12.94 4.29
C ALA A 522 -33.06 13.47 5.62
N LEU A 523 -32.26 13.98 6.56
CA LEU A 523 -32.71 14.65 7.80
C LEU A 523 -32.94 16.16 7.59
N GLY A 524 -33.03 16.63 6.34
CA GLY A 524 -33.29 18.03 6.01
C GLY A 524 -32.08 18.95 6.16
N GLU A 525 -32.35 20.21 6.52
CA GLU A 525 -31.31 21.25 6.55
C GLU A 525 -30.26 20.98 7.62
N HIS A 526 -30.68 20.55 8.82
CA HIS A 526 -29.77 20.25 9.92
C HIS A 526 -28.80 19.13 9.55
N GLY A 527 -29.30 18.00 9.05
CA GLY A 527 -28.44 16.89 8.63
C GLY A 527 -27.57 17.24 7.41
N THR A 528 -28.05 18.07 6.48
CA THR A 528 -27.21 18.59 5.39
C THR A 528 -26.03 19.42 5.92
N ARG A 529 -26.25 20.29 6.91
CA ARG A 529 -25.19 21.07 7.58
C ARG A 529 -24.22 20.15 8.31
N ALA A 530 -24.72 19.15 9.04
CA ALA A 530 -23.89 18.13 9.70
C ALA A 530 -23.02 17.37 8.68
N ALA A 531 -23.59 16.93 7.56
CA ALA A 531 -22.85 16.26 6.49
C ALA A 531 -21.73 17.12 5.92
N LEU A 532 -22.01 18.41 5.65
CA LEU A 532 -21.02 19.36 5.15
C LEU A 532 -19.89 19.58 6.15
N ALA A 533 -20.22 19.74 7.44
CA ALA A 533 -19.24 19.88 8.51
C ALA A 533 -18.33 18.65 8.61
N LEU A 534 -18.92 17.46 8.69
CA LEU A 534 -18.19 16.18 8.75
C LEU A 534 -17.33 15.93 7.50
N CYS A 535 -17.77 16.45 6.36
CA CYS A 535 -17.02 16.42 5.11
C CYS A 535 -16.00 17.55 4.95
N ALA A 536 -15.90 18.50 5.88
CA ALA A 536 -15.11 19.73 5.74
C ALA A 536 -15.42 20.47 4.42
N GLN A 537 -16.70 20.69 4.15
CA GLN A 537 -17.20 21.41 2.98
C GLN A 537 -17.97 22.66 3.41
N ARG A 538 -17.82 23.75 2.64
CA ARG A 538 -18.46 25.04 2.93
C ARG A 538 -19.32 25.59 1.78
N SER A 539 -19.46 24.82 0.68
CA SER A 539 -20.11 25.34 -0.53
C SER A 539 -21.64 25.30 -0.41
N PRO A 540 -22.34 26.44 -0.53
CA PRO A 540 -23.81 26.48 -0.55
C PRO A 540 -24.41 25.68 -1.70
N ARG A 541 -23.70 25.62 -2.85
CA ARG A 541 -24.11 24.82 -4.01
C ARG A 541 -24.11 23.33 -3.68
N THR A 542 -23.11 22.85 -2.94
CA THR A 542 -23.06 21.45 -2.51
C THR A 542 -24.15 21.15 -1.48
N ALA A 543 -24.44 22.08 -0.57
CA ALA A 543 -25.55 21.97 0.38
C ALA A 543 -26.89 21.77 -0.35
N LYS A 544 -27.21 22.70 -1.27
CA LYS A 544 -28.48 22.68 -2.02
C LYS A 544 -28.65 21.42 -2.86
N TRP A 545 -27.57 20.93 -3.47
CA TRP A 545 -27.61 19.70 -4.27
C TRP A 545 -28.09 18.49 -3.43
N TYR A 546 -27.43 18.22 -2.31
CA TYR A 546 -27.76 17.04 -1.49
C TYR A 546 -29.04 17.18 -0.69
N GLN A 547 -29.39 18.40 -0.27
CA GLN A 547 -30.67 18.66 0.39
C GLN A 547 -31.84 18.37 -0.54
N ALA A 548 -31.80 18.85 -1.79
CA ALA A 548 -32.90 18.67 -2.73
C ALA A 548 -33.10 17.21 -3.13
N GLU A 549 -32.01 16.51 -3.44
CA GLU A 549 -32.05 15.13 -3.94
C GLU A 549 -32.42 14.12 -2.84
N SER A 550 -31.83 14.23 -1.65
CA SER A 550 -32.05 13.26 -0.56
C SER A 550 -33.41 13.44 0.13
N LEU A 551 -33.87 14.68 0.28
CA LEU A 551 -35.18 14.97 0.86
C LEU A 551 -36.32 14.49 -0.05
N ALA A 552 -36.18 14.65 -1.37
CA ALA A 552 -37.17 14.15 -2.33
C ALA A 552 -37.30 12.62 -2.25
N GLY A 553 -36.18 11.90 -2.19
CA GLY A 553 -36.18 10.44 -2.03
C GLY A 553 -36.81 9.97 -0.72
N ARG A 554 -36.46 10.60 0.41
CA ARG A 554 -37.04 10.23 1.71
C ARG A 554 -38.55 10.51 1.79
N ARG A 555 -39.00 11.67 1.31
CA ARG A 555 -40.43 12.00 1.29
C ARG A 555 -41.24 11.02 0.46
N MET A 556 -40.67 10.52 -0.64
CA MET A 556 -41.30 9.48 -1.45
C MET A 556 -41.45 8.17 -0.66
N LEU A 557 -40.39 7.72 0.03
CA LEU A 557 -40.44 6.53 0.89
C LEU A 557 -41.44 6.70 2.03
N GLU A 558 -41.39 7.81 2.77
CA GLU A 558 -42.35 8.11 3.84
C GLU A 558 -43.80 8.13 3.32
N SER A 559 -44.02 8.66 2.11
CA SER A 559 -45.36 8.64 1.49
C SER A 559 -45.79 7.23 1.09
N GLN A 560 -44.86 6.38 0.61
CA GLN A 560 -45.14 4.98 0.29
C GLN A 560 -45.44 4.17 1.55
N ASP A 561 -44.68 4.37 2.63
CA ASP A 561 -44.91 3.73 3.93
C ASP A 561 -46.26 4.16 4.52
N MET A 562 -46.63 5.44 4.41
CA MET A 562 -47.96 5.92 4.80
C MET A 562 -49.08 5.27 3.97
N ILE A 563 -48.91 5.13 2.66
CA ILE A 563 -49.89 4.45 1.79
C ILE A 563 -50.00 2.96 2.18
N ALA A 564 -48.88 2.28 2.42
CA ALA A 564 -48.87 0.88 2.86
C ALA A 564 -49.61 0.72 4.19
N GLY A 565 -49.32 1.58 5.17
CA GLY A 565 -50.02 1.60 6.46
C GLY A 565 -51.53 1.89 6.33
N LEU A 566 -51.94 2.78 5.42
CA LEU A 566 -53.37 3.03 5.15
C LEU A 566 -54.09 1.82 4.54
N ILE A 567 -53.41 1.04 3.69
CA ILE A 567 -53.94 -0.19 3.11
C ILE A 567 -54.10 -1.25 4.20
N GLU A 568 -53.09 -1.43 5.05
CA GLU A 568 -53.12 -2.38 6.18
C GLU A 568 -54.26 -2.04 7.16
N MET A 569 -54.41 -0.77 7.54
CA MET A 569 -55.53 -0.33 8.39
C MET A 569 -56.90 -0.57 7.75
N GLY A 570 -57.04 -0.35 6.44
CA GLY A 570 -58.29 -0.61 5.71
C GLY A 570 -58.65 -2.10 5.63
N THR A 571 -57.64 -2.98 5.54
CA THR A 571 -57.88 -4.43 5.63
C THR A 571 -58.27 -4.89 7.02
N GLU A 572 -57.68 -4.32 8.07
CA GLU A 572 -58.06 -4.61 9.45
C GLU A 572 -59.49 -4.13 9.78
N GLU A 573 -59.91 -2.98 9.25
CA GLU A 573 -61.27 -2.46 9.40
C GLU A 573 -62.31 -3.36 8.68
N ALA A 574 -61.99 -3.85 7.48
CA ALA A 574 -62.84 -4.78 6.74
C ALA A 574 -63.00 -6.13 7.48
N ASP A 575 -61.89 -6.68 7.99
CA ASP A 575 -61.90 -7.91 8.79
C ASP A 575 -62.69 -7.75 10.11
N LEU A 576 -62.62 -6.58 10.75
CA LEU A 576 -63.40 -6.26 11.94
C LEU A 576 -64.89 -6.17 11.64
N LEU A 577 -65.28 -5.54 10.53
CA LEU A 577 -66.68 -5.43 10.10
C LEU A 577 -67.25 -6.80 9.71
N GLU A 578 -66.47 -7.66 9.03
CA GLU A 578 -66.86 -9.03 8.70
C GLU A 578 -67.04 -9.91 9.94
N ARG A 579 -66.26 -9.69 11.01
CA ARG A 579 -66.44 -10.39 12.30
C ARG A 579 -67.65 -9.89 13.10
N LEU A 580 -68.14 -8.69 12.82
CA LEU A 580 -69.27 -8.08 13.51
C LEU A 580 -70.61 -8.29 12.77
N SER A 581 -70.57 -8.66 11.48
CA SER A 581 -71.71 -9.11 10.68
C SER A 581 -71.95 -10.60 10.82
#